data_AF-A0A948XA15-F1
#
_entry.id   AF-A0A948XA15-F1
#
_cell.length_a   1.000
_cell.length_b   1.000
_cell.length_c   1.000
_cell.angle_alpha   90.00
_cell.angle_beta   90.00
_cell.angle_gamma   90.00
#
_symmetry.space_group_name_H-M   'P 1'
#
loop_
_entity.id
_entity.type
_entity.pdbx_description
1 polymer ?
#
loop_
_entity_poly.entity_id
_entity_poly.type
_entity_poly.pdbx_seq_one_letter_code
_entity_poly.pdbx_strand_id
1 'polypeptide(L)'
;NGPWPAVIFYMDGLDIRPALFEMAQRMADGGYVVLLPDLFYRAGRYEQLDPVVIFASSDVRGAIGHLMASTDNRRAAEDTTALLAYIDTRADVAGK
;
A
#
# COMPACT_ATOMS: atom_id res chain seq x y z
N ASN A 1 12.62 -19.09 13.28
CA ASN A 1 11.23 -19.56 13.07
C ASN A 1 10.33 -18.75 13.97
N GLY A 2 9.33 -18.07 13.38
CA GLY A 2 8.48 -17.05 13.99
C GLY A 2 7.63 -17.54 15.17
N PRO A 3 6.86 -16.64 15.79
CA PRO A 3 6.19 -15.47 15.17
C PRO A 3 7.07 -14.22 14.94
N TRP A 4 6.72 -13.37 13.96
CA TRP A 4 7.47 -12.18 13.52
C TRP A 4 6.69 -10.86 13.73
N PRO A 5 7.35 -9.71 13.93
CA PRO A 5 6.66 -8.41 13.94
C PRO A 5 5.99 -8.10 12.59
N ALA A 6 4.84 -7.39 12.63
CA ALA A 6 4.12 -6.96 11.43
C ALA A 6 4.46 -5.52 11.02
N VAL A 7 4.42 -5.26 9.71
CA VAL A 7 4.58 -3.92 9.11
C VAL A 7 3.45 -3.69 8.10
N ILE A 8 2.80 -2.53 8.19
CA ILE A 8 1.92 -2.01 7.13
C ILE A 8 2.76 -1.02 6.31
N PHE A 9 3.06 -1.38 5.06
CA PHE A 9 3.87 -0.59 4.15
C PHE A 9 2.95 0.08 3.12
N TYR A 10 2.67 1.37 3.29
CA TYR A 10 1.83 2.11 2.36
C TYR A 10 2.56 2.48 1.07
N MET A 11 1.84 2.39 -0.05
CA MET A 11 2.31 2.95 -1.31
C MET A 11 2.39 4.48 -1.28
N ASP A 12 3.18 5.04 -2.19
CA ASP A 12 3.16 6.47 -2.47
C ASP A 12 2.00 6.83 -3.41
N GLY A 13 1.93 8.09 -3.85
CA GLY A 13 0.85 8.57 -4.72
C GLY A 13 0.84 8.00 -6.15
N LEU A 14 1.79 7.12 -6.49
CA LEU A 14 2.00 6.57 -7.83
C LEU A 14 1.77 5.06 -7.87
N ASP A 15 0.76 4.59 -7.13
CA ASP A 15 0.32 3.20 -7.07
C ASP A 15 1.36 2.16 -6.59
N ILE A 16 0.98 0.87 -6.65
CA ILE A 16 1.87 -0.25 -6.33
C ILE A 16 2.71 -0.62 -7.57
N ARG A 17 3.97 -0.23 -7.51
CA ARG A 17 4.99 -0.51 -8.54
C ARG A 17 5.89 -1.69 -8.14
N PRO A 18 6.59 -2.34 -9.10
CA PRO A 18 7.53 -3.45 -8.80
C PRO A 18 8.55 -3.12 -7.69
N ALA A 19 9.04 -1.88 -7.63
CA ALA A 19 9.95 -1.43 -6.58
C ALA A 19 9.35 -1.56 -5.16
N LEU A 20 8.04 -1.35 -4.98
CA LEU A 20 7.40 -1.51 -3.67
C LEU A 20 7.32 -2.98 -3.27
N PHE A 21 7.12 -3.90 -4.22
CA PHE A 21 7.23 -5.34 -3.94
C PHE A 21 8.65 -5.73 -3.55
N GLU A 22 9.68 -5.21 -4.22
CA GLU A 22 11.08 -5.45 -3.84
C GLU A 22 11.39 -4.93 -2.43
N MET A 23 10.90 -3.74 -2.08
CA MET A 23 11.05 -3.17 -0.74
C MET A 23 10.31 -4.00 0.32
N ALA A 24 9.08 -4.43 0.02
CA ALA A 24 8.31 -5.32 0.87
C ALA A 24 9.02 -6.67 1.07
N GLN A 25 9.62 -7.22 0.01
CA GLN A 25 10.38 -8.47 0.08
C GLN A 25 11.63 -8.30 0.96
N ARG A 26 12.38 -7.20 0.84
CA ARG A 26 13.53 -6.93 1.71
C ARG A 26 13.14 -6.86 3.18
N MET A 27 11.97 -6.28 3.50
CA MET A 27 11.44 -6.29 4.86
C MET A 27 11.04 -7.71 5.28
N ALA A 28 10.40 -8.49 4.42
CA ALA A 28 10.06 -9.87 4.71
C ALA A 28 11.30 -10.75 4.99
N ASP A 29 12.34 -10.62 4.16
CA ASP A 29 13.64 -11.28 4.34
C ASP A 29 14.32 -10.85 5.65
N GLY A 30 14.05 -9.63 6.10
CA GLY A 30 14.47 -9.09 7.39
C GLY A 30 13.68 -9.62 8.60
N GLY A 31 12.71 -10.50 8.40
CA GLY A 31 11.94 -11.13 9.48
C GLY A 31 10.69 -10.35 9.89
N TYR A 32 9.97 -9.78 8.92
CA TYR A 32 8.69 -9.11 9.14
C TYR A 32 7.55 -9.76 8.35
N VAL A 33 6.33 -9.72 8.89
CA VAL A 33 5.10 -9.94 8.11
C VAL A 33 4.68 -8.61 7.52
N VAL A 34 4.72 -8.47 6.20
CA VAL A 34 4.47 -7.19 5.51
C VAL A 34 3.11 -7.19 4.82
N LEU A 35 2.30 -6.17 5.07
CA LEU A 35 1.09 -5.85 4.30
C LEU A 35 1.37 -4.62 3.44
N LEU A 36 1.17 -4.75 2.13
CA LEU A 36 1.26 -3.66 1.16
C LEU A 36 -0.14 -3.42 0.57
N PRO A 37 -0.98 -2.57 1.19
CA PRO A 37 -2.33 -2.31 0.73
C PRO A 37 -2.35 -1.37 -0.47
N ASP A 38 -3.26 -1.63 -1.40
CA ASP A 38 -3.59 -0.69 -2.48
C ASP A 38 -4.53 0.39 -1.97
N LEU A 39 -4.05 1.64 -1.85
CA LEU A 39 -4.88 2.76 -1.39
C LEU A 39 -5.94 3.22 -2.41
N PHE A 40 -5.85 2.80 -3.68
CA PHE A 40 -6.80 3.16 -4.74
C PHE A 40 -7.80 2.05 -5.07
N TYR A 41 -7.87 0.97 -4.28
CA TYR A 41 -8.79 -0.14 -4.55
C TYR A 41 -10.26 0.30 -4.73
N ARG A 42 -10.67 1.41 -4.08
CA ARG A 42 -12.02 2.00 -4.18
C ARG A 42 -12.30 2.68 -5.53
N ALA A 43 -11.27 2.99 -6.31
CA ALA A 43 -11.41 3.47 -7.69
C ALA A 43 -11.82 2.35 -8.67
N GLY A 44 -11.79 1.09 -8.23
CA GLY A 44 -12.00 -0.07 -9.09
C GLY A 44 -10.72 -0.42 -9.85
N ARG A 45 -10.87 -0.99 -11.04
CA ARG A 45 -9.71 -1.33 -11.89
C ARG A 45 -9.15 -0.05 -12.52
N TYR A 46 -7.85 0.18 -12.33
CA TYR A 46 -7.11 1.29 -12.93
C TYR A 46 -5.86 0.78 -13.66
N GLU A 47 -5.34 1.60 -14.58
CA GLU A 47 -4.08 1.32 -15.27
C GLU A 47 -2.90 1.66 -14.36
N GLN A 48 -1.82 0.89 -14.47
CA GLN A 48 -0.59 1.18 -13.75
C GLN A 48 -0.06 2.55 -14.15
N LEU A 49 0.25 3.35 -13.15
CA LEU A 49 0.80 4.67 -13.26
C LEU A 49 2.27 4.57 -13.67
N ASP A 50 2.63 5.27 -14.75
CA ASP A 50 4.03 5.47 -15.13
C ASP A 50 4.56 6.76 -14.49
N PRO A 51 5.47 6.68 -13.51
CA PRO A 51 6.04 7.85 -12.86
C PRO A 51 6.69 8.82 -13.85
N VAL A 52 7.37 8.32 -14.90
CA VAL A 52 8.06 9.15 -15.88
C VAL A 52 7.05 9.98 -16.67
N VAL A 53 5.97 9.35 -17.11
CA VAL A 53 4.88 10.03 -17.84
C VAL A 53 4.18 11.04 -16.94
N ILE A 54 3.87 10.65 -15.70
CA ILE A 54 3.18 11.52 -14.75
C ILE A 54 4.02 12.75 -14.43
N PHE A 55 5.29 12.57 -14.06
CA PHE A 55 6.15 13.70 -13.70
C PHE A 55 6.56 14.57 -14.90
N ALA A 56 6.51 14.04 -16.12
CA ALA A 56 6.68 14.83 -17.34
C ALA A 56 5.41 15.61 -17.74
N SER A 57 4.24 15.26 -17.17
CA SER A 57 2.97 15.90 -17.49
C SER A 57 2.87 17.30 -16.87
N SER A 58 2.37 18.26 -17.64
CA SER A 58 1.95 19.57 -17.13
C SER A 58 0.62 19.51 -16.36
N ASP A 59 -0.10 18.38 -16.43
CA ASP A 59 -1.37 18.15 -15.75
C ASP A 59 -1.40 16.79 -15.02
N VAL A 60 -0.55 16.66 -14.00
CA VAL A 60 -0.56 15.51 -13.08
C VAL A 60 -1.94 15.30 -12.46
N ARG A 61 -2.60 16.39 -12.05
CA ARG A 61 -3.87 16.32 -11.34
C ARG A 61 -5.00 15.79 -12.22
N GLY A 62 -5.02 16.15 -13.50
CA GLY A 62 -5.93 15.54 -14.47
C GLY A 62 -5.66 14.04 -14.66
N ALA A 63 -4.38 13.65 -14.73
CA ALA A 63 -3.99 12.25 -14.95
C ALA A 63 -4.40 11.32 -13.79
N ILE A 64 -4.08 11.69 -12.55
CA ILE A 64 -4.27 10.81 -11.37
C ILE A 64 -5.38 11.27 -10.41
N GLY A 65 -6.07 12.37 -10.72
CA GLY A 65 -7.03 12.99 -9.81
C GLY A 65 -8.19 12.08 -9.40
N HIS A 66 -8.65 11.22 -10.31
CA HIS A 66 -9.71 10.26 -10.00
C HIS A 66 -9.26 9.19 -8.99
N LEU A 67 -7.99 8.75 -9.05
CA LEU A 67 -7.39 7.83 -8.08
C LEU A 67 -7.18 8.53 -6.73
N MET A 68 -6.61 9.74 -6.75
CA MET A 68 -6.43 10.56 -5.54
C MET A 68 -7.76 10.82 -4.82
N ALA A 69 -8.84 11.06 -5.56
CA ALA A 69 -10.17 11.28 -5.00
C ALA A 69 -10.83 10.00 -4.41
N SER A 70 -10.28 8.82 -4.70
CA SER A 70 -10.81 7.55 -4.18
C SER A 70 -10.41 7.28 -2.72
N THR A 71 -9.44 8.02 -2.19
CA THR A 71 -8.92 7.86 -0.83
C THR A 71 -8.75 9.20 -0.12
N ASP A 72 -8.72 9.16 1.21
CA ASP A 72 -8.46 10.29 2.08
C ASP A 72 -7.94 9.77 3.44
N ASN A 73 -7.52 10.65 4.35
CA ASN A 73 -6.98 10.24 5.65
C ASN A 73 -7.99 9.43 6.49
N ARG A 74 -9.29 9.72 6.37
CA ARG A 74 -10.33 8.98 7.10
C ARG A 74 -10.49 7.58 6.53
N ARG A 75 -10.57 7.43 5.20
CA ARG A 75 -10.62 6.12 4.52
C ARG A 75 -9.37 5.30 4.81
N ALA A 76 -8.19 5.91 4.73
CA ALA A 76 -6.93 5.24 5.06
C ALA A 76 -6.89 4.76 6.52
N ALA A 77 -7.45 5.53 7.47
CA ALA A 77 -7.56 5.10 8.87
C ALA A 77 -8.57 3.94 9.06
N GLU A 78 -9.69 3.97 8.34
CA GLU A 78 -10.67 2.87 8.31
C GLU A 78 -10.02 1.59 7.75
N ASP A 79 -9.30 1.71 6.63
CA ASP A 79 -8.57 0.60 6.02
C ASP A 79 -7.45 0.09 6.96
N THR A 80 -6.73 0.99 7.66
CA THR A 80 -5.72 0.62 8.67
C THR A 80 -6.34 -0.21 9.78
N THR A 81 -7.54 0.15 10.25
CA THR A 81 -8.26 -0.60 11.30
C THR A 81 -8.55 -2.02 10.83
N ALA A 82 -8.99 -2.19 9.57
CA ALA A 82 -9.22 -3.50 8.99
C ALA A 82 -7.92 -4.32 8.83
N LEU A 83 -6.82 -3.67 8.43
CA LEU A 83 -5.50 -4.31 8.32
C LEU A 83 -4.97 -4.78 9.69
N LEU A 84 -5.13 -3.96 10.74
CA LEU A 84 -4.77 -4.34 12.11
C LEU A 84 -5.61 -5.53 12.59
N ALA A 85 -6.93 -5.50 12.39
CA ALA A 85 -7.78 -6.63 12.72
C ALA A 85 -7.39 -7.91 11.96
N TYR A 86 -6.96 -7.80 10.70
CA TYR A 86 -6.42 -8.93 9.95
C TYR A 86 -5.10 -9.44 10.56
N ILE A 87 -4.18 -8.54 10.92
CA ILE A 87 -2.93 -8.88 11.61
C ILE A 87 -3.22 -9.68 12.89
N ASP A 88 -4.25 -9.30 13.66
CA ASP A 88 -4.64 -9.99 14.89
C ASP A 88 -5.05 -11.46 14.66
N THR A 89 -5.50 -11.82 13.46
CA THR A 89 -5.84 -13.22 13.11
C THR A 89 -4.65 -14.10 12.73
N ARG A 90 -3.47 -13.50 12.45
CA ARG A 90 -2.32 -14.19 11.82
C ARG A 90 -1.41 -14.92 12.82
N ALA A 91 -1.38 -16.26 12.83
CA ALA A 91 -0.59 -17.03 13.81
C ALA A 91 0.94 -16.83 13.71
N ASP A 92 1.42 -16.31 12.58
CA ASP A 92 2.83 -16.01 12.32
C ASP A 92 3.24 -14.58 12.71
N VAL A 93 2.35 -13.79 13.31
CA VAL A 93 2.65 -12.44 13.84
C VAL A 93 2.85 -12.44 15.36
N ALA A 94 3.89 -11.75 15.83
CA ALA A 94 4.22 -11.54 17.24
C ALA A 94 3.76 -10.16 17.75
N GLY A 95 3.57 -10.02 19.07
CA GLY A 95 3.39 -8.73 19.73
C GLY A 95 2.03 -8.06 19.50
N LYS A 96 0.98 -8.87 19.30
CA LYS A 96 -0.42 -8.43 19.26
C LYS A 96 -0.92 -8.09 20.65
#